data_AF-D1NX64-F1
#
_entry.id   AF-D1NX64-F1
#
_cell.length_a   1.000
_cell.length_b   1.000
_cell.length_c   1.000
_cell.angle_alpha   90.00
_cell.angle_beta   90.00
_cell.angle_gamma   90.00
#
_symmetry.space_group_name_H-M   'P 1'
#
loop_
_entity.id
_entity.type
_entity.pdbx_description
1 polymer ?
#
loop_
_entity_poly.entity_id
_entity_poly.type
_entity_poly.pdbx_seq_one_letter_code
_entity_poly.pdbx_strand_id
1 'polypeptide(L)'
;VIYVSLKDVENQPMQVGTDLLNKWKIGDKGKNNGVLILISQRKGQDKKDISIITGYGIEGRLNDGKVGRIIDEFMLDYMREGDFSKGIREGFNAIVSGNSRRISSRIK
;
A
#
# COMPACT_ATOMS: atom_id res chain seq x y z
N VAL A 1 1.20 4.56 -8.68
CA VAL A 1 1.42 3.74 -7.46
C VAL A 1 2.90 3.44 -7.37
N ILE A 2 3.52 3.62 -6.22
CA ILE A 2 4.90 3.18 -5.98
C ILE A 2 4.97 2.32 -4.72
N TYR A 3 6.08 1.60 -4.54
CA TYR A 3 6.37 0.79 -3.37
C TYR A 3 7.66 1.29 -2.68
N VAL A 4 7.66 1.33 -1.34
CA VAL A 4 8.85 1.63 -0.52
C VAL A 4 8.93 0.65 0.64
N SER A 5 10.13 0.17 0.94
CA SER A 5 10.44 -0.55 2.19
C SER A 5 11.31 0.30 3.09
N LEU A 6 10.93 0.44 4.35
CA LEU A 6 11.72 1.12 5.37
C LEU A 6 12.00 0.18 6.54
N LYS A 7 13.19 0.31 7.11
CA LYS A 7 13.59 -0.34 8.36
C LYS A 7 13.83 0.70 9.44
N ASP A 8 13.78 0.24 10.68
CA ASP A 8 14.04 1.05 11.88
C ASP A 8 13.24 2.35 11.93
N VAL A 9 11.97 2.27 11.51
CA VAL A 9 11.07 3.43 11.52
C VAL A 9 10.75 3.80 12.97
N GLU A 10 11.19 5.00 13.38
CA GLU A 10 10.96 5.53 14.73
C GLU A 10 9.58 6.19 14.87
N ASN A 11 9.20 6.96 13.86
CA ASN A 11 7.91 7.65 13.80
C ASN A 11 6.76 6.70 13.39
N GLN A 12 5.53 7.19 13.45
CA GLN A 12 4.37 6.42 13.00
C GLN A 12 4.49 6.14 11.49
N PRO A 13 4.41 4.87 11.01
CA PRO A 13 4.58 4.54 9.60
C PRO A 13 3.65 5.30 8.65
N MET A 14 2.40 5.53 9.06
CA MET A 14 1.44 6.31 8.28
C MET A 14 1.91 7.75 8.07
N GLN A 15 2.45 8.39 9.11
CA GLN A 15 2.98 9.76 9.02
C GLN A 15 4.19 9.82 8.08
N VAL A 16 5.14 8.88 8.25
CA VAL A 16 6.33 8.78 7.39
C VAL A 16 5.93 8.55 5.92
N GLY A 17 4.93 7.70 5.67
CA GLY A 17 4.40 7.46 4.34
C GLY A 17 3.79 8.71 3.71
N THR A 18 2.99 9.47 4.47
CA THR A 18 2.42 10.75 4.02
C THR A 18 3.50 11.78 3.70
N ASP A 19 4.52 11.90 4.56
CA ASP A 19 5.64 12.80 4.33
C ASP A 19 6.42 12.44 3.07
N LEU A 20 6.67 11.15 2.83
CA LEU A 20 7.31 10.65 1.62
C LEU A 20 6.45 10.94 0.37
N LEU A 21 5.14 10.69 0.45
CA LEU A 21 4.22 10.92 -0.66
C LEU A 21 4.26 12.38 -1.11
N ASN A 22 4.23 13.30 -0.14
CA ASN A 22 4.30 14.73 -0.38
C ASN A 22 5.69 15.17 -0.87
N LYS A 23 6.75 14.74 -0.18
CA LYS A 23 8.15 15.12 -0.48
C LYS A 23 8.57 14.70 -1.88
N TRP A 24 8.19 13.50 -2.30
CA TRP A 24 8.53 12.96 -3.63
C TRP A 24 7.52 13.33 -4.71
N LYS A 25 6.45 14.05 -4.34
CA LYS A 25 5.40 14.48 -5.27
C LYS A 25 4.85 13.31 -6.08
N ILE A 26 4.55 12.20 -5.40
CA ILE A 26 4.06 10.99 -6.05
C ILE A 26 2.70 11.27 -6.69
N GLY A 27 2.55 10.94 -7.96
CA GLY A 27 1.32 11.13 -8.74
C GLY A 27 1.47 12.21 -9.81
N ASP A 28 0.35 12.51 -10.47
CA ASP A 28 0.31 13.56 -11.49
C ASP A 28 0.34 14.94 -10.84
N LYS A 29 1.11 15.84 -11.46
CA LYS A 29 1.22 17.23 -11.02
C LYS A 29 -0.17 17.87 -10.86
N GLY A 30 -0.45 18.38 -9.67
CA GLY A 30 -1.69 19.10 -9.35
C GLY A 30 -2.93 18.21 -9.15
N LYS A 31 -2.83 16.88 -9.35
CA LYS A 31 -3.99 15.98 -9.17
C LYS A 31 -4.02 15.29 -7.82
N ASN A 32 -2.92 15.25 -7.07
CA ASN A 32 -2.81 14.56 -5.78
C ASN A 32 -3.33 13.12 -5.82
N ASN A 33 -3.12 12.42 -6.94
CA ASN A 33 -3.61 11.06 -7.19
C ASN A 33 -2.54 9.98 -6.93
N GLY A 34 -1.48 10.33 -6.17
CA GLY A 34 -0.42 9.43 -5.77
C GLY A 34 -0.94 8.31 -4.86
N VAL A 35 -0.29 7.14 -4.95
CA VAL A 35 -0.50 6.03 -4.02
C VAL A 35 0.86 5.43 -3.70
N LEU A 36 1.14 5.25 -2.41
CA LEU A 36 2.34 4.63 -1.88
C LEU A 36 1.96 3.36 -1.12
N ILE A 37 2.50 2.23 -1.53
CA ILE A 37 2.52 1.00 -0.72
C ILE A 37 3.78 1.07 0.14
N LEU A 38 3.63 1.10 1.46
CA LEU A 38 4.72 1.17 2.42
C LEU A 38 4.82 -0.15 3.18
N ILE A 39 5.99 -0.77 3.15
CA ILE A 39 6.37 -1.82 4.10
C ILE A 39 7.31 -1.18 5.11
N SER A 40 6.94 -1.22 6.38
CA SER A 40 7.71 -0.62 7.46
C SER A 40 8.02 -1.64 8.53
N GLN A 41 9.27 -1.64 9.00
CA GLN A 41 9.67 -2.32 10.22
C GLN A 41 9.98 -1.26 11.27
N ARG A 42 9.26 -1.28 12.39
CA ARG A 42 9.50 -0.33 13.48
C ARG A 42 10.80 -0.66 14.20
N LYS A 43 11.50 0.37 14.69
CA LYS A 43 12.75 0.20 15.43
C LYS A 43 12.54 -0.74 16.62
N GLY A 44 13.40 -1.77 16.73
CA GLY A 44 13.32 -2.77 17.79
C GLY A 44 12.20 -3.80 17.62
N GLN A 45 11.56 -3.88 16.44
CA GLN A 45 10.58 -4.91 16.12
C GLN A 45 11.03 -5.73 14.91
N ASP A 46 10.80 -7.04 14.95
CA ASP A 46 11.07 -7.92 13.80
C ASP A 46 9.90 -7.99 12.81
N LYS A 47 8.71 -7.60 13.26
CA LYS A 47 7.51 -7.60 12.45
C LYS A 47 7.55 -6.46 11.43
N LYS A 48 7.18 -6.81 10.18
CA LYS A 48 6.90 -5.84 9.13
C LYS A 48 5.41 -5.56 9.08
N ASP A 49 5.06 -4.29 8.97
CA ASP A 49 3.71 -3.82 8.73
C ASP A 49 3.58 -3.31 7.31
N ILE A 50 2.35 -3.38 6.78
CA ILE A 50 1.98 -2.75 5.51
C ILE A 50 1.05 -1.56 5.77
N SER A 51 1.26 -0.50 5.01
CA SER A 51 0.33 0.61 4.87
C SER A 51 0.18 0.96 3.39
N ILE A 52 -1.00 1.43 3.01
CA ILE A 52 -1.21 2.07 1.70
C ILE A 52 -1.63 3.51 1.99
N ILE A 53 -0.83 4.44 1.49
CA ILE A 53 -1.03 5.87 1.66
C ILE A 53 -1.52 6.44 0.34
N THR A 54 -2.65 7.12 0.37
CA THR A 54 -3.29 7.71 -0.80
C THR A 54 -3.22 9.23 -0.74
N GLY A 55 -2.99 9.86 -1.89
CA GLY A 55 -3.15 11.30 -2.02
C GLY A 55 -4.63 11.69 -2.04
N TYR A 56 -4.93 12.91 -1.60
CA TYR A 56 -6.30 13.41 -1.47
C TYR A 56 -7.14 13.31 -2.76
N GLY A 57 -6.51 13.51 -3.92
CA GLY A 57 -7.20 13.50 -5.21
C GLY A 57 -7.64 12.13 -5.71
N ILE A 58 -7.31 11.04 -5.02
CA ILE A 58 -7.81 9.70 -5.34
C ILE A 58 -8.82 9.16 -4.33
N GLU A 59 -9.14 9.87 -3.24
CA GLU A 59 -10.05 9.37 -2.17
C GLU A 59 -11.43 8.93 -2.69
N GLY A 60 -12.00 9.63 -3.68
CA GLY A 60 -13.27 9.22 -4.28
C GLY A 60 -13.22 7.83 -4.93
N ARG A 61 -12.05 7.44 -5.48
CA ARG A 61 -11.84 6.13 -6.11
C ARG A 61 -11.29 5.10 -5.12
N LEU A 62 -10.42 5.52 -4.20
CA LEU A 62 -9.64 4.69 -3.31
C LEU A 62 -9.62 5.32 -1.90
N ASN A 63 -10.73 5.19 -1.18
CA ASN A 63 -10.85 5.62 0.22
C ASN A 63 -10.28 4.58 1.19
N ASP A 64 -10.15 4.96 2.46
CA ASP A 64 -9.61 4.11 3.54
C ASP A 64 -10.27 2.72 3.61
N GLY A 65 -11.59 2.65 3.46
CA GLY A 65 -12.31 1.37 3.47
C GLY A 65 -11.97 0.46 2.30
N LYS A 66 -11.74 1.02 1.10
CA LYS A 66 -11.26 0.25 -0.06
C LYS A 66 -9.80 -0.16 0.11
N VAL A 67 -8.98 0.72 0.67
CA VAL A 67 -7.57 0.46 0.98
C VAL A 67 -7.43 -0.69 1.97
N GLY A 68 -8.16 -0.65 3.08
CA GLY A 68 -8.15 -1.72 4.09
C GLY A 68 -8.52 -3.06 3.48
N ARG A 69 -9.60 -3.12 2.68
CA ARG A 69 -9.98 -4.33 1.95
C ARG A 69 -8.89 -4.83 0.99
N ILE A 70 -8.17 -3.93 0.31
CA ILE A 70 -7.07 -4.34 -0.56
C ILE A 70 -5.97 -5.04 0.25
N ILE A 71 -5.60 -4.48 1.40
CA ILE A 71 -4.60 -5.08 2.28
C ILE A 71 -5.09 -6.46 2.75
N ASP A 72 -6.30 -6.54 3.28
CA ASP A 72 -6.86 -7.75 3.88
C ASP A 72 -7.04 -8.88 2.85
N GLU A 73 -7.60 -8.58 1.67
CA GLU A 73 -7.98 -9.60 0.68
C GLU A 73 -6.84 -9.99 -0.27
N PHE A 74 -5.89 -9.09 -0.54
CA PHE A 74 -4.88 -9.30 -1.59
C PHE A 74 -3.44 -9.34 -1.07
N MET A 75 -3.18 -8.89 0.15
CA MET A 75 -1.79 -8.71 0.62
C MET A 75 -1.48 -9.50 1.88
N LEU A 76 -2.38 -9.49 2.86
CA LEU A 76 -2.09 -9.89 4.23
C LEU A 76 -1.67 -11.36 4.37
N ASP A 77 -2.32 -12.27 3.65
CA ASP A 77 -1.97 -13.70 3.69
C ASP A 77 -0.56 -13.97 3.17
N TYR A 78 -0.20 -13.35 2.04
CA TYR A 78 1.17 -13.46 1.51
C TYR A 78 2.21 -12.88 2.47
N MET A 79 1.88 -11.83 3.23
CA MET A 79 2.79 -11.30 4.25
C MET A 79 2.99 -12.24 5.42
N ARG A 80 1.93 -12.92 5.86
CA ARG A 80 2.00 -13.93 6.92
C ARG A 80 2.89 -15.11 6.50
N GLU A 81 2.85 -15.47 5.23
CA GLU A 81 3.68 -16.54 4.63
C GLU A 81 5.11 -16.08 4.28
N GLY A 82 5.42 -14.78 4.43
CA GLY A 82 6.72 -14.22 4.09
C GLY A 82 6.93 -13.92 2.60
N ASP A 83 5.94 -14.14 1.75
CA ASP A 83 5.95 -13.80 0.32
C ASP A 83 5.54 -12.33 0.08
N PHE A 84 6.36 -11.41 0.59
CA PHE A 84 6.13 -9.97 0.43
C PHE A 84 6.04 -9.55 -1.04
N SER A 85 6.84 -10.16 -1.90
CA SER A 85 6.87 -9.83 -3.34
C SER A 85 5.53 -10.12 -4.01
N LYS A 86 4.91 -11.27 -3.72
CA LYS A 86 3.58 -11.60 -4.22
C LYS A 86 2.52 -10.70 -3.62
N GLY A 87 2.54 -10.48 -2.30
CA GLY A 87 1.60 -9.57 -1.64
C GLY A 87 1.63 -8.15 -2.21
N ILE A 88 2.82 -7.57 -2.44
CA ILE A 88 2.99 -6.25 -3.05
C ILE A 88 2.43 -6.23 -4.48
N ARG A 89 2.71 -7.26 -5.28
CA ARG A 89 2.22 -7.35 -6.66
C ARG A 89 0.70 -7.43 -6.72
N GLU A 90 0.08 -8.29 -5.91
CA GLU A 90 -1.38 -8.44 -5.89
C GLU A 90 -2.06 -7.16 -5.39
N GLY A 91 -1.52 -6.51 -4.36
CA GLY A 91 -1.99 -5.21 -3.90
C GLY A 91 -1.86 -4.11 -4.96
N PHE A 92 -0.71 -4.03 -5.65
CA PHE A 92 -0.52 -3.11 -6.78
C PHE A 92 -1.57 -3.34 -7.88
N ASN A 93 -1.80 -4.60 -8.26
CA ASN A 93 -2.81 -4.97 -9.26
C ASN A 93 -4.22 -4.57 -8.82
N ALA A 94 -4.59 -4.77 -7.55
CA ALA A 94 -5.88 -4.38 -7.01
C ALA A 94 -6.09 -2.85 -7.05
N ILE A 95 -5.05 -2.07 -6.70
CA ILE A 95 -5.09 -0.59 -6.75
C ILE A 95 -5.26 -0.08 -8.18
N VAL A 96 -4.51 -0.65 -9.13
CA VAL A 96 -4.53 -0.21 -10.54
C VAL A 96 -5.83 -0.61 -11.22
N SER A 97 -6.27 -1.86 -11.02
CA SER A 97 -7.49 -2.41 -11.66
C SER A 97 -8.80 -1.80 -11.14
N GLY A 98 -8.79 -1.09 -10.00
CA GLY A 98 -9.94 -0.32 -9.53
C GLY A 98 -11.12 -1.18 -9.06
N ASN A 99 -10.89 -2.40 -8.58
CA ASN A 99 -11.93 -3.32 -8.05
C ASN A 99 -13.14 -3.52 -8.98
N SER A 100 -12.94 -3.66 -10.29
CA SER A 100 -14.02 -4.02 -11.24
C SER A 100 -14.06 -5.49 -11.65
N ARG A 101 -13.10 -6.31 -11.23
CA ARG A 101 -13.19 -7.77 -11.41
C ARG A 101 -12.69 -8.43 -10.15
N ARG A 102 -13.59 -9.20 -9.50
CA ARG A 102 -13.23 -10.43 -8.78
C ARG A 102 -12.07 -11.02 -9.57
N ILE A 103 -10.86 -11.05 -9.00
CA ILE A 103 -9.73 -11.74 -9.61
C ILE A 103 -10.15 -13.21 -9.64
N SER A 104 -10.80 -13.56 -10.74
CA SER A 104 -11.29 -14.90 -11.03
C SER A 104 -10.05 -15.77 -11.09
N SER A 105 -10.05 -16.85 -10.31
CA SER A 105 -8.92 -17.68 -9.91
C SER A 105 -8.01 -17.01 -8.86
N ARG A 106 -8.32 -17.16 -7.57
CA ARG A 106 -7.73 -18.27 -6.79
C ARG A 106 -7.05 -19.28 -7.70
N ILE A 107 -5.75 -19.06 -7.90
CA ILE A 107 -4.81 -19.97 -8.54
C ILE A 107 -5.13 -21.37 -8.01
N LYS A 108 -5.54 -22.26 -8.92
CA LYS A 108 -5.65 -23.70 -8.68
C LYS A 108 -4.26 -24.29 -8.48
#